data_AF-A0A0F8UC39-F1
#
_entry.id   AF-A0A0F8UC39-F1
#
_cell.length_a   1.000
_cell.length_b   1.000
_cell.length_c   1.000
_cell.angle_alpha   90.00
_cell.angle_beta   90.00
_cell.angle_gamma   90.00
#
_symmetry.space_group_name_H-M   'P 1'
#
loop_
_entity.id
_entity.type
_entity.pdbx_description
1 polymer ?
#
loop_
_entity_poly.entity_id
_entity_poly.type
_entity_poly.pdbx_seq_one_letter_code
_entity_poly.pdbx_strand_id
1 'polypeptide(L)'
;MYNQSEFGNLENYLLEKKYSENTSCEQIPDVHIFTGTVEYKKHRFKTVSLFLISIFDEKFLEIMSKIFVLLCITIALVTTINFLDNETLDWFYILGIMVSLVPLIISLCIQNVLEYHKDTFCRKCGNKLACEEIGEPVLKEKSNFGDYTLTVTRHWKCRCCGNVDTREGPENIFAEKGEILPAIYLKGIECKKCSLSGTVVEFQKPDIKEIGNKRITRRYYKCTLCGHENICESEETINSSAHACGL
;
A
#
# COMPACT_ATOMS: atom_id res chain seq x y z
N MET A 1 -25.63 39.65 5.96
CA MET A 1 -25.45 40.04 4.54
C MET A 1 -24.37 39.14 3.96
N TYR A 2 -24.71 38.44 2.87
CA TYR A 2 -23.91 37.60 1.93
C TYR A 2 -22.41 37.40 2.22
N ASN A 3 -21.87 36.18 2.12
CA ASN A 3 -21.61 35.55 0.81
C ASN A 3 -21.88 34.04 0.74
N GLN A 4 -22.81 33.69 -0.15
CA GLN A 4 -22.98 32.40 -0.81
C GLN A 4 -21.87 32.20 -1.86
N SER A 5 -20.68 31.71 -1.49
CA SER A 5 -19.65 31.39 -2.50
C SER A 5 -18.95 30.04 -2.34
N GLU A 6 -19.29 29.22 -1.34
CA GLU A 6 -18.62 27.90 -1.16
C GLU A 6 -19.40 26.71 -1.73
N PHE A 7 -20.68 26.88 -2.09
CA PHE A 7 -21.45 25.82 -2.75
C PHE A 7 -21.17 25.69 -4.25
N GLY A 8 -20.68 26.76 -4.90
CA GLY A 8 -20.40 26.75 -6.34
C GLY A 8 -19.30 25.76 -6.77
N ASN A 9 -18.39 25.40 -5.87
CA ASN A 9 -17.28 24.52 -6.23
C ASN A 9 -17.64 23.02 -6.12
N LEU A 10 -18.48 22.66 -5.16
CA LEU A 10 -18.97 21.27 -5.02
C LEU A 10 -19.99 20.94 -6.10
N GLU A 11 -20.85 21.91 -6.46
CA GLU A 11 -21.86 21.73 -7.50
C GLU A 11 -21.22 21.65 -8.89
N ASN A 12 -20.17 22.43 -9.17
CA ASN A 12 -19.36 22.26 -10.38
C ASN A 12 -18.62 20.92 -10.44
N TYR A 13 -18.11 20.41 -9.33
CA TYR A 13 -17.44 19.10 -9.26
C TYR A 13 -18.42 17.93 -9.52
N LEU A 14 -19.68 18.07 -9.07
CA LEU A 14 -20.73 17.09 -9.31
C LEU A 14 -21.34 17.21 -10.71
N LEU A 15 -21.37 18.41 -11.30
CA LEU A 15 -21.80 18.67 -12.68
C LEU A 15 -20.78 18.18 -13.72
N GLU A 16 -19.48 18.35 -13.48
CA GLU A 16 -18.43 17.75 -14.33
C GLU A 16 -18.55 16.22 -14.39
N LYS A 17 -18.94 15.59 -13.28
CA LYS A 17 -19.16 14.13 -13.23
C LYS A 17 -20.40 13.67 -14.00
N LYS A 18 -21.34 14.58 -14.32
CA LYS A 18 -22.60 14.26 -15.00
C LYS A 18 -22.58 14.54 -16.51
N TYR A 19 -21.54 15.19 -17.03
CA TYR A 19 -21.44 15.57 -18.46
C TYR A 19 -20.31 14.90 -19.25
N SER A 20 -19.58 13.94 -18.66
CA SER A 20 -18.61 13.13 -19.39
C SER A 20 -19.18 11.79 -19.89
N GLU A 21 -20.42 11.81 -20.40
CA GLU A 21 -20.87 10.85 -21.41
C GLU A 21 -20.77 11.54 -22.77
N ASN A 22 -19.55 11.62 -23.29
CA ASN A 22 -19.31 11.70 -24.72
C ASN A 22 -17.93 11.11 -25.00
N THR A 23 -17.98 9.96 -25.64
CA THR A 23 -16.88 9.20 -26.22
C THR A 23 -16.09 10.06 -27.20
N SER A 24 -15.01 10.72 -26.74
CA SER A 24 -13.87 11.04 -27.59
C SER A 24 -12.76 10.04 -27.29
N CYS A 25 -12.58 9.11 -28.22
CA CYS A 25 -11.56 8.07 -28.15
C CYS A 25 -10.20 8.72 -28.45
N GLU A 26 -9.54 9.26 -27.43
CA GLU A 26 -8.10 9.49 -27.47
C GLU A 26 -7.44 8.25 -26.87
N GLN A 27 -7.11 7.29 -27.74
CA GLN A 27 -6.32 6.12 -27.37
C GLN A 27 -4.90 6.58 -27.06
N ILE A 28 -4.64 6.87 -25.78
CA ILE A 28 -3.27 6.79 -25.24
C ILE A 28 -2.97 5.28 -25.15
N PRO A 29 -2.04 4.75 -25.95
CA PRO A 29 -1.80 3.32 -25.96
C PRO A 29 -1.27 2.90 -24.59
N ASP A 30 -1.97 1.92 -24.01
CA ASP A 30 -1.47 1.01 -23.00
C ASP A 30 -1.31 1.49 -21.55
N VAL A 31 -2.08 2.48 -21.11
CA VAL A 31 -2.16 2.81 -19.68
C VAL A 31 -3.53 2.44 -19.13
N HIS A 32 -3.57 1.43 -18.26
CA HIS A 32 -4.77 1.10 -17.50
C HIS A 32 -4.71 1.76 -16.12
N ILE A 33 -5.71 2.60 -15.83
CA ILE A 33 -5.88 3.26 -14.53
C ILE A 33 -7.06 2.63 -13.81
N PHE A 34 -6.82 2.13 -12.60
CA PHE A 34 -7.85 1.58 -11.73
C PHE A 34 -7.95 2.39 -10.45
N THR A 35 -9.17 2.58 -9.97
CA THR A 35 -9.46 3.27 -8.72
C THR A 35 -10.18 2.34 -7.77
N GLY A 36 -9.70 2.23 -6.54
CA GLY A 36 -10.35 1.46 -5.48
C GLY A 36 -10.32 2.20 -4.14
N THR A 37 -10.96 1.63 -3.15
CA THR A 37 -10.93 2.11 -1.76
C THR A 37 -10.05 1.19 -0.92
N VAL A 38 -9.29 1.76 0.02
CA VAL A 38 -8.52 0.98 1.01
C VAL A 38 -9.06 1.21 2.42
N GLU A 39 -8.65 0.38 3.37
CA GLU A 39 -9.01 0.62 4.77
C GLU A 39 -8.28 1.86 5.33
N TYR A 40 -8.90 2.47 6.35
CA TYR A 40 -8.25 3.48 7.20
C TYR A 40 -6.95 2.92 7.80
N LYS A 41 -5.96 3.80 7.97
CA LYS A 41 -4.63 3.39 8.43
C LYS A 41 -4.68 2.91 9.88
N LYS A 42 -4.30 1.66 10.11
CA LYS A 42 -4.26 1.04 11.44
C LYS A 42 -2.87 1.18 12.06
N HIS A 43 -2.77 1.81 13.23
CA HIS A 43 -1.52 1.95 13.97
C HIS A 43 -1.44 0.94 15.13
N ARG A 44 -0.61 -0.09 14.99
CA ARG A 44 -0.46 -1.17 16.00
C ARG A 44 0.07 -0.68 17.35
N PHE A 45 0.82 0.41 17.39
CA PHE A 45 1.48 0.93 18.59
C PHE A 45 1.01 2.32 19.01
N LYS A 46 -0.28 2.64 18.80
CA LYS A 46 -0.83 3.98 19.07
C LYS A 46 -0.48 4.51 20.46
N THR A 47 -0.69 3.73 21.52
CA THR A 47 -0.42 4.15 22.91
C THR A 47 1.06 4.46 23.16
N VAL A 48 1.95 3.59 22.71
CA VAL A 48 3.41 3.78 22.82
C VAL A 48 3.83 5.01 22.01
N SER A 49 3.24 5.21 20.84
CA SER A 49 3.53 6.34 19.97
C SER A 49 3.13 7.66 20.61
N LEU A 50 1.94 7.73 21.21
CA LEU A 50 1.49 8.91 21.96
C LEU A 50 2.48 9.28 23.07
N PHE A 51 2.91 8.29 23.85
CA PHE A 51 3.88 8.51 24.94
C PHE A 51 5.23 9.00 24.41
N LEU A 52 5.83 8.28 23.46
CA LEU A 52 7.16 8.62 22.95
C LEU A 52 7.19 9.96 22.22
N ILE A 53 6.16 10.30 21.44
CA ILE A 53 6.08 11.60 20.73
C ILE A 53 5.87 12.77 21.70
N SER A 54 5.23 12.52 22.85
CA SER A 54 5.04 13.54 23.89
C SER A 54 6.35 13.91 24.59
N ILE A 55 7.29 12.96 24.68
CA ILE A 55 8.57 13.13 25.40
C ILE A 55 9.70 13.51 24.44
N PHE A 56 9.77 12.86 23.29
CA PHE A 56 10.87 12.98 22.33
C PHE A 56 10.45 13.71 21.06
N ASP A 57 11.40 14.38 20.41
CA ASP A 57 11.18 14.94 19.09
C ASP A 57 11.49 13.91 17.97
N GLU A 58 11.09 14.25 16.75
CA GLU A 58 11.25 13.37 15.59
C GLU A 58 12.73 13.04 15.33
N LYS A 59 13.62 14.03 15.43
CA LYS A 59 15.05 13.86 15.18
C LYS A 59 15.69 12.92 16.20
N PHE A 60 15.35 13.05 17.48
CA PHE A 60 15.85 12.16 18.52
C PHE A 60 15.37 10.73 18.29
N LEU A 61 14.08 10.53 17.98
CA LEU A 61 13.55 9.20 17.67
C LEU A 61 14.23 8.58 16.43
N GLU A 62 14.48 9.37 15.38
CA GLU A 62 15.20 8.90 14.20
C GLU A 62 16.63 8.46 14.52
N ILE A 63 17.36 9.25 15.30
CA ILE A 63 18.72 8.91 15.75
C ILE A 63 18.70 7.65 16.61
N MET A 64 17.78 7.55 17.57
CA MET A 64 17.63 6.38 18.44
C MET A 64 17.37 5.10 17.66
N SER A 65 16.46 5.13 16.67
CA SER A 65 16.20 3.97 15.80
C SER A 65 17.47 3.51 15.10
N LYS A 66 18.25 4.43 14.52
CA LYS A 66 19.53 4.10 13.85
C LYS A 66 20.55 3.51 14.81
N ILE A 67 20.67 4.06 16.02
CA ILE A 67 21.57 3.55 17.07
C ILE A 67 21.19 2.11 17.44
N PHE A 68 19.90 1.81 17.62
CA PHE A 68 19.46 0.45 17.95
C PHE A 68 19.72 -0.56 16.82
N VAL A 69 19.60 -0.14 15.55
CA VAL A 69 20.00 -1.00 14.40
C VAL A 69 21.50 -1.28 14.44
N LEU A 70 22.32 -0.24 14.65
CA LEU A 70 23.77 -0.41 14.77
C LEU A 70 24.11 -1.35 15.93
N LEU A 71 23.43 -1.18 17.08
CA LEU A 71 23.62 -2.04 18.25
C LEU A 71 23.29 -3.50 17.92
N CYS A 72 22.16 -3.78 17.25
CA CYS A 72 21.80 -5.12 16.77
C CYS A 72 22.94 -5.74 15.94
N ILE A 73 23.46 -4.99 14.97
CA ILE A 73 24.53 -5.46 14.07
C ILE A 73 25.80 -5.73 14.87
N THR A 74 26.19 -4.84 15.78
CA THR A 74 27.41 -5.02 16.58
C THR A 74 27.32 -6.23 17.51
N ILE A 75 26.17 -6.45 18.16
CA ILE A 75 25.96 -7.63 19.03
C ILE A 75 26.02 -8.90 18.18
N ALA A 76 25.31 -8.93 17.05
CA ALA A 76 25.32 -10.07 16.15
C ALA A 76 26.74 -10.42 15.68
N LEU A 77 27.51 -9.43 15.23
CA LEU A 77 28.91 -9.62 14.81
C LEU A 77 29.78 -10.17 15.94
N VAL A 78 29.72 -9.57 17.14
CA VAL A 78 30.48 -10.05 18.29
C VAL A 78 30.11 -11.49 18.64
N THR A 79 28.81 -11.83 18.62
CA THR A 79 28.36 -13.20 18.89
C THR A 79 28.86 -14.20 17.84
N THR A 80 28.90 -13.81 16.56
CA THR A 80 29.43 -14.68 15.50
C THR A 80 30.95 -14.87 15.57
N ILE A 81 31.71 -13.82 15.90
CA ILE A 81 33.16 -13.91 16.05
C ILE A 81 33.50 -14.81 17.24
N ASN A 82 32.84 -14.61 18.39
CA ASN A 82 33.06 -15.44 19.57
C ASN A 82 32.71 -16.91 19.33
N PHE A 83 31.71 -17.21 18.49
CA PHE A 83 31.35 -18.57 18.11
C PHE A 83 32.37 -19.23 17.18
N LEU A 84 33.02 -18.44 16.31
CA LEU A 84 34.07 -18.95 15.42
C LEU A 84 35.40 -19.16 16.14
N ASP A 85 35.74 -18.30 17.10
CA ASP A 85 37.03 -18.29 17.80
C ASP A 85 37.08 -19.24 19.01
N ASN A 86 35.93 -19.46 19.65
CA ASN A 86 35.81 -20.39 20.77
C ASN A 86 34.87 -21.55 20.40
N GLU A 87 35.13 -22.75 20.90
CA GLU A 87 34.11 -23.82 20.99
C GLU A 87 33.04 -23.45 22.06
N THR A 88 32.44 -22.27 21.91
CA THR A 88 31.33 -21.84 22.77
C THR A 88 30.19 -22.82 22.64
N LEU A 89 29.65 -23.26 23.78
CA LEU A 89 28.46 -24.10 23.83
C LEU A 89 27.34 -23.46 22.99
N ASP A 90 26.70 -24.25 22.13
CA ASP A 90 25.63 -23.82 21.22
C ASP A 90 24.55 -22.96 21.89
N TRP A 91 24.29 -23.19 23.19
CA TRP A 91 23.35 -22.42 23.98
C TRP A 91 23.70 -20.92 24.08
N PHE A 92 24.98 -20.57 24.26
CA PHE A 92 25.41 -19.17 24.35
C PHE A 92 25.27 -18.45 23.01
N TYR A 93 25.48 -19.16 21.91
CA TYR A 93 25.27 -18.61 20.57
C TYR A 93 23.81 -18.30 20.31
N ILE A 94 22.91 -19.25 20.63
CA ILE A 94 21.45 -19.04 20.53
C ILE A 94 21.01 -17.85 21.40
N LEU A 95 21.48 -17.79 22.64
CA LEU A 95 21.18 -16.67 23.54
C LEU A 95 21.68 -15.34 22.96
N GLY A 96 22.89 -15.33 22.39
CA GLY A 96 23.47 -14.16 21.73
C GLY A 96 22.61 -13.65 20.57
N ILE A 97 22.12 -14.56 19.72
CA ILE A 97 21.19 -14.21 18.64
C ILE A 97 19.89 -13.62 19.21
N MET A 98 19.29 -14.27 20.22
CA MET A 98 18.04 -13.79 20.81
C MET A 98 18.18 -12.40 21.44
N VAL A 99 19.31 -12.12 22.09
CA VAL A 99 19.64 -10.80 22.64
C VAL A 99 19.85 -9.78 21.53
N SER A 100 20.47 -10.16 20.40
CA SER A 100 20.68 -9.25 19.26
C SER A 100 19.36 -8.77 18.65
N LEU A 101 18.28 -9.56 18.73
CA LEU A 101 16.97 -9.19 18.20
C LEU A 101 16.26 -8.12 19.03
N VAL A 102 16.60 -7.96 20.31
CA VAL A 102 15.94 -6.98 21.20
C VAL A 102 16.12 -5.53 20.69
N PRO A 103 17.34 -5.04 20.40
CA PRO A 103 17.54 -3.74 19.76
C PRO A 103 16.78 -3.59 18.43
N LEU A 104 16.72 -4.65 17.61
CA LEU A 104 15.99 -4.61 16.34
C LEU A 104 14.49 -4.39 16.56
N ILE A 105 13.88 -5.12 17.49
CA ILE A 105 12.46 -4.96 17.86
C ILE A 105 12.20 -3.53 18.35
N ILE A 106 13.08 -2.99 19.20
CA ILE A 106 12.95 -1.60 19.68
C ILE A 106 13.03 -0.61 18.51
N SER A 107 13.96 -0.80 17.58
CA SER A 107 14.07 0.05 16.39
C SER A 107 12.80 0.01 15.54
N LEU A 108 12.25 -1.18 15.28
CA LEU A 108 10.99 -1.33 14.54
C LEU A 108 9.82 -0.65 15.25
N CYS A 109 9.76 -0.72 16.59
CA CYS A 109 8.78 0.02 17.38
C CYS A 109 8.92 1.54 17.18
N ILE A 110 10.15 2.07 17.22
CA ILE A 110 10.42 3.50 17.00
C ILE A 110 10.04 3.92 15.57
N GLN A 111 10.31 3.09 14.56
CA GLN A 111 9.90 3.37 13.18
C GLN A 111 8.38 3.51 13.04
N ASN A 112 7.61 2.61 13.68
CA ASN A 112 6.15 2.73 13.74
C ASN A 112 5.70 4.03 14.44
N VAL A 113 6.42 4.47 15.47
CA VAL A 113 6.15 5.73 16.16
C VAL A 113 6.43 6.93 15.24
N LEU A 114 7.54 6.92 14.51
CA LEU A 114 7.89 7.96 13.54
C LEU A 114 6.86 8.05 12.41
N GLU A 115 6.37 6.92 11.92
CA GLU A 115 5.29 6.87 10.95
C GLU A 115 4.00 7.50 11.53
N TYR A 116 3.61 7.12 12.75
CA TYR A 116 2.47 7.71 13.45
C TYR A 116 2.62 9.22 13.67
N HIS A 117 3.84 9.69 14.00
CA HIS A 117 4.13 11.11 14.13
C HIS A 117 3.88 11.84 12.81
N LYS A 118 4.44 11.33 11.70
CA LYS A 118 4.28 11.94 10.37
C LYS A 118 2.81 12.02 9.97
N ASP A 119 2.04 10.98 10.23
CA ASP A 119 0.61 10.93 9.93
C ASP A 119 -0.20 11.92 10.75
N THR A 120 0.09 12.03 12.05
CA THR A 120 -0.69 12.88 12.96
C THR A 120 -0.15 14.32 13.11
N PHE A 121 0.98 14.65 12.50
CA PHE A 121 1.56 15.98 12.50
C PHE A 121 0.83 16.92 11.55
N CYS A 122 0.50 18.13 12.01
CA CYS A 122 -0.07 19.16 11.15
C CYS A 122 1.02 20.04 10.53
N ARG A 123 1.18 19.95 9.20
CA ARG A 123 2.14 20.77 8.44
C ARG A 123 1.82 22.27 8.44
N LYS A 124 0.56 22.65 8.69
CA LYS A 124 0.14 24.06 8.70
C LYS A 124 0.41 24.76 10.03
N CYS A 125 -0.02 24.17 11.15
CA CYS A 125 0.10 24.79 12.47
C CYS A 125 1.24 24.21 13.32
N GLY A 126 1.94 23.18 12.86
CA GLY A 126 3.07 22.56 13.57
C GLY A 126 2.69 21.71 14.77
N ASN A 127 1.40 21.53 15.05
CA ASN A 127 0.95 20.74 16.20
C ASN A 127 1.16 19.25 15.95
N LYS A 128 1.85 18.59 16.89
CA LYS A 128 2.00 17.13 16.94
C LYS A 128 0.68 16.48 17.34
N LEU A 129 0.44 15.24 16.88
CA LEU A 129 -0.71 14.42 17.30
C LEU A 129 -2.09 15.05 17.02
N ALA A 130 -2.17 16.01 16.11
CA ALA A 130 -3.36 16.85 15.89
C ALA A 130 -4.23 16.39 14.70
N CYS A 131 -3.64 15.73 13.71
CA CYS A 131 -4.34 15.28 12.52
C CYS A 131 -5.02 13.93 12.72
N GLU A 132 -6.21 13.79 12.16
CA GLU A 132 -6.96 12.53 12.06
C GLU A 132 -7.29 12.25 10.60
N GLU A 133 -7.29 10.98 10.22
CA GLU A 133 -7.68 10.58 8.88
C GLU A 133 -9.19 10.80 8.70
N ILE A 134 -9.57 11.38 7.55
CA ILE A 134 -10.95 11.64 7.17
C ILE A 134 -11.21 11.18 5.73
N GLY A 135 -12.45 10.82 5.44
CA GLY A 135 -12.84 10.36 4.11
C GLY A 135 -12.28 8.98 3.76
N GLU A 136 -12.86 8.37 2.74
CA GLU A 136 -12.40 7.07 2.26
C GLU A 136 -11.08 7.24 1.50
N PRO A 137 -10.01 6.53 1.89
CA PRO A 137 -8.74 6.62 1.19
C PRO A 137 -8.85 5.97 -0.19
N VAL A 138 -8.27 6.63 -1.19
CA VAL A 138 -8.39 6.25 -2.60
C VAL A 138 -7.10 5.60 -3.07
N LEU A 139 -7.17 4.35 -3.49
CA LEU A 139 -6.10 3.67 -4.20
C LEU A 139 -6.20 3.98 -5.70
N LYS A 140 -5.13 4.51 -6.26
CA LYS A 140 -4.93 4.61 -7.70
C LYS A 140 -3.86 3.62 -8.12
N GLU A 141 -4.19 2.82 -9.11
CA GLU A 141 -3.32 1.84 -9.72
C GLU A 141 -3.13 2.22 -11.17
N LYS A 142 -1.87 2.31 -11.61
CA LYS A 142 -1.52 2.61 -12.99
C LYS A 142 -0.61 1.50 -13.50
N SER A 143 -1.11 0.76 -14.49
CA SER A 143 -0.41 -0.33 -15.18
C SER A 143 -0.10 0.09 -16.61
N ASN A 144 1.17 -0.01 -17.00
CA ASN A 144 1.70 0.28 -18.36
C ASN A 144 2.54 -0.92 -18.85
N PHE A 145 2.94 -1.02 -20.14
CA PHE A 145 3.91 -2.03 -20.64
C PHE A 145 5.33 -1.81 -20.07
N GLY A 146 5.52 -2.12 -18.79
CA GLY A 146 6.82 -2.11 -18.10
C GLY A 146 6.70 -1.66 -16.66
N ASP A 147 5.82 -0.68 -16.41
CA ASP A 147 5.67 -0.07 -15.09
C ASP A 147 4.33 -0.43 -14.45
N TYR A 148 4.37 -0.64 -13.14
CA TYR A 148 3.19 -0.84 -12.31
C TYR A 148 3.35 0.02 -11.07
N THR A 149 2.43 0.97 -10.89
CA THR A 149 2.49 1.91 -9.76
C THR A 149 1.18 1.89 -8.98
N LEU A 150 1.31 1.80 -7.66
CA LEU A 150 0.21 1.92 -6.71
C LEU A 150 0.43 3.17 -5.88
N THR A 151 -0.59 4.00 -5.80
CA THR A 151 -0.57 5.22 -5.00
C THR A 151 -1.83 5.29 -4.16
N VAL A 152 -1.67 5.38 -2.84
CA VAL A 152 -2.79 5.60 -1.93
C VAL A 152 -2.84 7.08 -1.61
N THR A 153 -4.02 7.67 -1.80
CA THR A 153 -4.34 9.04 -1.41
C THR A 153 -5.15 9.01 -0.12
N ARG A 154 -4.62 9.63 0.93
CA ARG A 154 -5.30 9.78 2.24
C ARG A 154 -5.51 11.24 2.55
N HIS A 155 -6.62 11.56 3.21
CA HIS A 155 -6.93 12.92 3.65
C HIS A 155 -6.85 13.01 5.18
N TRP A 156 -6.18 14.04 5.67
CA TRP A 156 -5.89 14.24 7.09
C TRP A 156 -6.42 15.59 7.54
N LYS A 157 -7.31 15.63 8.52
CA LYS A 157 -7.86 16.87 9.08
C LYS A 157 -7.22 17.19 10.43
N CYS A 158 -6.68 18.39 10.55
CA CYS A 158 -6.18 18.90 11.82
C CYS A 158 -7.32 19.32 12.73
N ARG A 159 -7.37 18.76 13.95
CA ARG A 159 -8.34 19.14 14.99
C ARG A 159 -8.15 20.55 15.54
N CYS A 160 -6.93 21.10 15.47
CA CYS A 160 -6.61 22.42 16.02
C CYS A 160 -6.92 23.57 15.05
N CYS A 161 -6.52 23.47 13.78
CA CYS A 161 -6.65 24.56 12.80
C CYS A 161 -7.65 24.25 11.67
N GLY A 162 -8.27 23.08 11.68
CA GLY A 162 -9.25 22.66 10.66
C GLY A 162 -8.67 22.33 9.28
N ASN A 163 -7.36 22.51 9.07
CA ASN A 163 -6.72 22.26 7.78
C ASN A 163 -6.87 20.80 7.34
N VAL A 164 -7.25 20.59 6.08
CA VAL A 164 -7.24 19.28 5.42
C VAL A 164 -5.97 19.18 4.57
N ASP A 165 -5.18 18.15 4.84
CA ASP A 165 -3.94 17.83 4.13
C ASP A 165 -4.15 16.54 3.35
N THR A 166 -3.88 16.56 2.04
CA THR A 166 -3.97 15.38 1.18
C THR A 166 -2.58 14.83 0.97
N ARG A 167 -2.40 13.55 1.28
CA ARG A 167 -1.10 12.89 1.24
C ARG A 167 -1.17 11.68 0.34
N GLU A 168 -0.25 11.64 -0.61
CA GLU A 168 -0.03 10.51 -1.49
C GLU A 168 1.22 9.77 -1.05
N GLY A 169 1.16 8.44 -1.03
CA GLY A 169 2.31 7.63 -0.68
C GLY A 169 2.19 6.20 -1.19
N PRO A 170 3.34 5.52 -1.39
CA PRO A 170 3.34 4.08 -1.51
C PRO A 170 2.94 3.49 -0.16
N GLU A 171 1.95 2.61 -0.16
CA GLU A 171 1.70 1.74 0.98
C GLU A 171 2.29 0.36 0.70
N ASN A 172 2.55 -0.40 1.76
CA ASN A 172 3.00 -1.79 1.69
C ASN A 172 1.85 -2.68 1.19
N ILE A 173 1.40 -2.45 -0.04
CA ILE A 173 0.47 -3.28 -0.78
C ILE A 173 1.32 -4.23 -1.60
N PHE A 174 1.21 -5.53 -1.33
CA PHE A 174 1.83 -6.52 -2.20
C PHE A 174 1.11 -6.51 -3.53
N ALA A 175 1.86 -6.32 -4.61
CA ALA A 175 1.34 -6.41 -5.95
C ALA A 175 2.36 -7.07 -6.87
N GLU A 176 1.89 -8.08 -7.57
CA GLU A 176 2.63 -8.82 -8.57
C GLU A 176 1.98 -8.54 -9.92
N LYS A 177 2.77 -7.97 -10.82
CA LYS A 177 2.35 -7.80 -12.20
C LYS A 177 2.59 -9.09 -12.97
N GLY A 178 1.57 -9.55 -13.67
CA GLY A 178 1.70 -10.68 -14.55
C GLY A 178 2.60 -10.37 -15.76
N GLU A 179 3.51 -11.29 -16.08
CA GLU A 179 4.32 -11.22 -17.30
C GLU A 179 3.46 -11.41 -18.55
N ILE A 180 3.86 -10.77 -19.65
CA ILE A 180 3.26 -10.99 -20.97
C ILE A 180 3.58 -12.42 -21.39
N LEU A 181 2.56 -13.19 -21.77
CA LEU A 181 2.70 -14.58 -22.19
C LEU A 181 2.33 -14.75 -23.67
N PRO A 182 2.78 -15.85 -24.31
CA PRO A 182 2.18 -16.29 -25.56
C PRO A 182 0.67 -16.47 -25.34
N ALA A 183 -0.14 -15.89 -26.22
CA ALA A 183 -1.59 -15.90 -26.15
C ALA A 183 -2.16 -17.32 -25.97
N ILE A 184 -2.84 -17.57 -24.85
CA ILE A 184 -3.51 -18.86 -24.58
C ILE A 184 -4.98 -18.74 -25.00
N TYR A 185 -5.42 -19.56 -25.96
CA TYR A 185 -6.80 -19.56 -26.43
C TYR A 185 -7.76 -20.13 -25.40
N LEU A 186 -8.78 -19.35 -25.06
CA LEU A 186 -9.81 -19.73 -24.10
C LEU A 186 -11.08 -20.12 -24.85
N LYS A 187 -11.29 -21.42 -25.03
CA LYS A 187 -12.46 -21.97 -25.75
C LYS A 187 -13.80 -21.63 -25.10
N GLY A 188 -13.83 -21.34 -23.81
CA GLY A 188 -15.04 -21.07 -23.04
C GLY A 188 -15.43 -19.59 -22.91
N ILE A 189 -14.66 -18.64 -23.45
CA ILE A 189 -14.94 -17.21 -23.32
C ILE A 189 -15.44 -16.66 -24.66
N GLU A 190 -16.59 -15.99 -24.62
CA GLU A 190 -17.17 -15.28 -25.75
C GLU A 190 -16.66 -13.83 -25.78
N CYS A 191 -16.34 -13.33 -26.98
CA CYS A 191 -15.99 -11.92 -27.12
C CYS A 191 -17.23 -11.04 -26.92
N LYS A 192 -17.19 -10.13 -25.94
CA LYS A 192 -18.30 -9.19 -25.65
C LYS A 192 -18.69 -8.27 -26.82
N LYS A 193 -17.84 -8.12 -27.84
CA LYS A 193 -18.08 -7.24 -29.00
C LYS A 193 -18.65 -7.99 -30.20
N CYS A 194 -18.06 -9.14 -30.57
CA CYS A 194 -18.47 -9.90 -31.76
C CYS A 194 -19.25 -11.17 -31.45
N SER A 195 -19.44 -11.51 -30.18
CA SER A 195 -20.19 -12.68 -29.71
C SER A 195 -19.66 -14.04 -30.20
N LEU A 196 -18.41 -14.09 -30.65
CA LEU A 196 -17.77 -15.33 -31.10
C LEU A 196 -16.97 -15.98 -29.97
N SER A 197 -17.27 -17.24 -29.70
CA SER A 197 -16.55 -18.09 -28.73
C SER A 197 -15.26 -18.66 -29.32
N GLY A 198 -14.29 -18.95 -28.46
CA GLY A 198 -12.99 -19.53 -28.87
C GLY A 198 -12.05 -18.56 -29.61
N THR A 199 -12.42 -17.28 -29.69
CA THR A 199 -11.63 -16.22 -30.33
C THR A 199 -10.89 -15.35 -29.32
N VAL A 200 -11.11 -15.58 -28.03
CA VAL A 200 -10.54 -14.81 -26.94
C VAL A 200 -9.28 -15.50 -26.43
N VAL A 201 -8.20 -14.74 -26.33
CA VAL A 201 -6.93 -15.18 -25.73
C VAL A 201 -6.65 -14.39 -24.47
N GLU A 202 -6.12 -15.05 -23.45
CA GLU A 202 -5.45 -14.38 -22.34
C GLU A 202 -4.01 -14.09 -22.78
N PHE A 203 -3.62 -12.82 -22.80
CA PHE A 203 -2.35 -12.36 -23.39
C PHE A 203 -1.32 -11.93 -22.35
N GLN A 204 -1.70 -11.95 -21.07
CA GLN A 204 -0.85 -11.60 -19.94
C GLN A 204 -1.20 -12.53 -18.78
N LYS A 205 -0.20 -12.93 -17.98
CA LYS A 205 -0.49 -13.53 -16.67
C LYS A 205 -1.39 -12.57 -15.87
N PRO A 206 -2.23 -13.09 -14.96
CA PRO A 206 -3.03 -12.23 -14.13
C PRO A 206 -2.16 -11.32 -13.25
N ASP A 207 -2.56 -10.07 -13.09
CA ASP A 207 -2.01 -9.23 -12.02
C ASP A 207 -2.67 -9.66 -10.71
N ILE A 208 -1.86 -9.78 -9.65
CA ILE A 208 -2.32 -10.15 -8.31
C ILE A 208 -1.98 -9.01 -7.37
N LYS A 209 -2.97 -8.51 -6.62
CA LYS A 209 -2.74 -7.55 -5.54
C LYS A 209 -3.40 -8.01 -4.26
N GLU A 210 -2.73 -7.79 -3.14
CA GLU A 210 -3.23 -8.12 -1.81
C GLU A 210 -3.37 -6.83 -0.99
N ILE A 211 -4.61 -6.51 -0.62
CA ILE A 211 -4.98 -5.33 0.14
C ILE A 211 -5.68 -5.80 1.41
N GLY A 212 -4.98 -5.74 2.54
CA GLY A 212 -5.53 -6.23 3.81
C GLY A 212 -5.82 -7.73 3.74
N ASN A 213 -7.10 -8.10 3.85
CA ASN A 213 -7.57 -9.49 3.72
C ASN A 213 -8.17 -9.79 2.34
N LYS A 214 -7.99 -8.91 1.35
CA LYS A 214 -8.54 -9.08 0.01
C LYS A 214 -7.43 -9.37 -0.98
N ARG A 215 -7.59 -10.45 -1.75
CA ARG A 215 -6.78 -10.74 -2.92
C ARG A 215 -7.60 -10.37 -4.15
N ILE A 216 -7.09 -9.44 -4.95
CA ILE A 216 -7.71 -9.06 -6.21
C ILE A 216 -6.84 -9.60 -7.34
N THR A 217 -7.49 -10.33 -8.25
CA THR A 217 -6.85 -10.91 -9.42
C THR A 217 -7.43 -10.26 -10.67
N ARG A 218 -6.57 -9.73 -11.54
CA ARG A 218 -6.98 -9.09 -12.78
C ARG A 218 -6.45 -9.85 -13.98
N ARG A 219 -7.34 -10.17 -14.92
CA ARG A 219 -7.04 -10.94 -16.12
C ARG A 219 -7.27 -10.11 -17.37
N TYR A 220 -6.42 -10.32 -18.36
CA TYR A 220 -6.37 -9.52 -19.58
C TYR A 220 -6.67 -10.38 -20.80
N TYR A 221 -7.78 -10.06 -21.47
CA TYR A 221 -8.29 -10.82 -22.59
C TYR A 221 -8.30 -9.97 -23.86
N LYS A 222 -7.96 -10.59 -24.99
CA LYS A 222 -8.02 -9.97 -26.31
C LYS A 222 -8.70 -10.89 -27.30
N CYS A 223 -9.64 -10.36 -28.08
CA CYS A 223 -10.22 -11.10 -29.20
C CYS A 223 -9.25 -11.06 -30.39
N THR A 224 -8.87 -12.22 -30.89
CA THR A 224 -7.97 -12.34 -32.05
C THR A 224 -8.63 -11.94 -33.37
N LEU A 225 -9.97 -11.91 -33.44
CA LEU A 225 -10.70 -11.54 -34.65
C LEU A 225 -10.97 -10.04 -34.75
N CYS A 226 -11.54 -9.44 -33.70
CA CYS A 226 -11.96 -8.04 -33.73
C CYS A 226 -11.03 -7.10 -32.95
N GLY A 227 -9.98 -7.63 -32.32
CA GLY A 227 -9.01 -6.88 -31.53
C GLY A 227 -9.54 -6.31 -30.22
N HIS A 228 -10.81 -6.57 -29.86
CA HIS A 228 -11.39 -6.04 -28.63
C HIS A 228 -10.70 -6.61 -27.39
N GLU A 229 -10.25 -5.71 -26.52
CA GLU A 229 -9.64 -6.03 -25.23
C GLU A 229 -10.67 -5.91 -24.11
N ASN A 230 -10.61 -6.86 -23.19
CA ASN A 230 -11.49 -6.91 -22.03
C ASN A 230 -10.66 -7.28 -20.80
N ILE A 231 -10.91 -6.57 -19.71
CA ILE A 231 -10.23 -6.77 -18.43
C ILE A 231 -11.27 -7.29 -17.45
N CYS A 232 -10.98 -8.40 -16.78
CA CYS A 232 -11.84 -8.94 -15.74
C CYS A 232 -11.13 -8.86 -14.40
N GLU A 233 -11.84 -8.41 -13.37
CA GLU A 233 -11.36 -8.32 -12.00
C GLU A 233 -12.20 -9.25 -11.11
N SER A 234 -11.53 -10.05 -10.28
CA SER A 234 -12.16 -10.90 -9.27
C SER A 234 -11.54 -10.62 -7.90
N GLU A 235 -12.39 -10.60 -6.86
CA GLU A 235 -11.98 -10.37 -5.47
C GLU A 235 -12.23 -11.62 -4.64
N GLU A 236 -11.23 -12.03 -3.86
CA GLU A 236 -11.29 -13.15 -2.92
C GLU A 236 -10.90 -12.67 -1.52
N THR A 237 -11.56 -13.19 -0.49
CA THR A 237 -11.18 -12.93 0.92
C THR A 237 -10.16 -13.96 1.39
N ILE A 238 -8.99 -13.51 1.83
CA ILE A 238 -7.93 -14.34 2.41
C ILE A 238 -8.34 -14.73 3.83
N ASN A 239 -8.88 -15.93 4.00
CA ASN A 239 -9.16 -16.49 5.31
C ASN A 239 -7.86 -17.01 5.95
N SER A 240 -7.33 -16.29 6.93
CA SER A 240 -6.07 -16.63 7.62
C SER A 240 -6.19 -17.82 8.60
N SER A 241 -7.32 -18.54 8.61
CA SER A 241 -7.63 -19.58 9.60
C SER A 241 -7.24 -21.00 9.19
N ALA A 242 -6.49 -21.22 8.11
CA ALA A 242 -6.18 -22.58 7.60
C ALA A 242 -4.71 -23.03 7.70
N HIS A 243 -3.79 -22.22 8.22
CA HIS A 243 -2.36 -22.60 8.31
C HIS A 243 -1.76 -22.59 9.73
N ALA A 244 -2.59 -22.74 10.76
CA ALA A 244 -2.16 -22.95 12.15
C ALA A 244 -2.60 -24.32 12.70
N CYS A 245 -2.42 -25.39 11.93
CA CYS A 245 -2.40 -26.77 12.43
C CYS A 245 -1.67 -27.64 11.40
N GLY A 246 -0.38 -27.88 11.63
CA GLY A 246 0.46 -28.67 10.74
C GLY A 246 1.91 -28.72 11.21
N LEU A 247 2.12 -29.00 12.50
CA LEU A 247 3.35 -29.51 13.09
C LEU A 247 2.95 -30.49 14.20
#